data_AF-A0A8J2PGY1-F1
#
_entry.id   AF-A0A8J2PGY1-F1
#
_cell.length_a   1.000
_cell.length_b   1.000
_cell.length_c   1.000
_cell.angle_alpha   90.00
_cell.angle_beta   90.00
_cell.angle_gamma   90.00
#
_symmetry.space_group_name_H-M   'P 1'
#
loop_
_entity.id
_entity.type
_entity.pdbx_description
1 polymer ?
#
loop_
_entity_poly.entity_id
_entity_poly.type
_entity_poly.pdbx_seq_one_letter_code
_entity_poly.pdbx_strand_id
1 'polypeptide(L)' 'DANTIDAGVVSTMETSLESVIVIPAVMNHSSTIIFLHGLGDTGEGWADEIAAIKPPHTKLICPTA' A
#
# COMPACT_ATOMS: atom_id res chain seq x y z
N ASP A 1 13.01 8.72 -43.01
CA ASP A 1 11.86 7.96 -42.48
C ASP A 1 11.59 8.44 -41.06
N ALA A 2 10.44 9.06 -40.85
CA ALA A 2 10.12 9.80 -39.63
C ALA A 2 9.76 8.86 -38.48
N ASN A 3 10.73 8.10 -37.95
CA ASN A 3 10.48 7.26 -36.77
C ASN A 3 11.70 7.02 -35.87
N THR A 4 12.44 8.07 -35.56
CA THR A 4 13.34 8.06 -34.40
C THR A 4 12.86 9.14 -33.44
N ILE A 5 11.84 8.82 -32.65
CA ILE A 5 11.60 9.55 -31.41
C ILE A 5 12.69 9.10 -30.45
N ASP A 6 13.59 10.03 -30.15
CA ASP A 6 14.44 10.02 -28.97
C ASP A 6 13.53 9.68 -27.78
N ALA A 7 13.63 8.44 -27.30
CA ALA A 7 12.98 7.99 -26.08
C ALA A 7 13.72 8.67 -24.94
N GLY A 8 13.48 9.98 -24.80
CA GLY A 8 13.94 10.78 -23.70
C GLY A 8 13.64 10.02 -22.43
N VAL A 9 14.61 10.02 -21.52
CA VAL A 9 14.44 9.60 -20.14
C VAL A 9 13.15 10.23 -19.62
N VAL A 10 12.07 9.45 -19.67
CA VAL A 10 10.91 9.67 -18.84
C VAL A 10 11.46 9.31 -17.48
N SER A 11 11.94 10.32 -16.76
CA SER A 11 12.11 10.22 -15.32
C SER A 11 10.70 10.05 -14.78
N THR A 12 10.22 8.81 -14.81
CA THR A 12 9.12 8.40 -13.95
C THR A 12 9.62 8.74 -12.58
N MET A 13 9.05 9.78 -11.97
CA MET A 13 9.16 9.96 -10.54
C MET A 13 8.56 8.69 -9.94
N GLU A 14 9.41 7.70 -9.69
CA GLU A 14 9.13 6.68 -8.71
C GLU A 14 9.09 7.48 -7.40
N THR A 15 7.90 7.99 -7.06
CA THR A 15 7.58 8.20 -5.65
C THR A 15 8.01 6.91 -4.99
N SER A 16 9.10 6.96 -4.22
CA SER A 16 9.56 5.85 -3.40
C SER A 16 8.35 5.46 -2.56
N LEU A 17 7.60 4.46 -3.02
CA LEU A 17 6.44 3.96 -2.30
C LEU A 17 7.03 3.18 -1.15
N GLU A 18 7.27 3.88 -0.05
CA GLU A 18 7.46 3.27 1.25
C GLU A 18 6.40 2.17 1.40
N SER A 19 6.85 0.98 1.80
CA SER A 19 6.11 -0.26 1.58
C SER A 19 4.70 -0.18 2.17
N VAL A 20 3.69 -0.21 1.31
CA VAL A 20 2.28 -0.26 1.72
C VAL A 20 1.86 -1.71 1.84
N ILE A 21 1.47 -2.11 3.05
CA ILE A 21 0.89 -3.43 3.29
C ILE A 21 -0.62 -3.36 3.03
N VAL A 22 -1.12 -4.29 2.22
CA VAL A 22 -2.55 -4.39 1.89
C VAL A 22 -3.03 -5.82 2.18
N ILE A 23 -3.97 -5.95 3.11
CA ILE A 23 -4.62 -7.22 3.42
C ILE A 23 -6.07 -7.16 2.94
N PRO A 24 -6.48 -8.01 1.98
CA PRO A 24 -7.82 -7.98 1.44
C PRO A 24 -8.88 -8.41 2.49
N ALA A 25 -10.13 -8.04 2.21
CA ALA A 25 -11.27 -8.66 2.87
C ALA A 25 -11.36 -10.14 2.44
N VAL A 26 -11.78 -11.01 3.36
CA VAL A 26 -11.93 -12.45 3.10
C VAL A 26 -13.36 -12.77 2.61
N MET A 27 -14.30 -11.87 2.86
CA MET A 27 -15.68 -11.90 2.36
C MET A 27 -15.96 -10.69 1.47
N ASN A 28 -17.21 -10.55 1.03
CA ASN A 28 -17.69 -9.34 0.34
C ASN A 28 -17.27 -8.09 1.12
N HIS A 29 -16.44 -7.29 0.46
CA HIS A 29 -15.85 -6.10 1.03
C HIS A 29 -16.92 -5.02 1.27
N SER A 30 -17.00 -4.52 2.51
CA SER A 30 -17.94 -3.45 2.85
C SER A 30 -17.32 -2.35 3.73
N SER A 31 -16.09 -2.53 4.21
CA SER A 31 -15.37 -1.52 5.00
C SER A 31 -13.86 -1.61 4.82
N THR A 32 -13.16 -0.50 5.10
CA THR A 32 -11.70 -0.43 5.01
C THR A 32 -11.15 0.23 6.26
N ILE A 33 -10.09 -0.36 6.83
CA ILE A 33 -9.25 0.27 7.85
C ILE A 33 -7.97 0.75 7.16
N ILE A 34 -7.63 2.01 7.39
CA ILE A 34 -6.33 2.59 7.03
C ILE A 34 -5.66 2.95 8.35
N PHE A 35 -4.53 2.31 8.66
CA PHE A 35 -3.84 2.49 9.93
C PHE A 35 -2.49 3.16 9.71
N LEU A 36 -2.27 4.30 10.38
CA LEU A 36 -1.03 5.06 10.32
C LEU A 36 -0.23 4.78 11.59
N HIS A 37 0.97 4.24 11.43
CA HIS A 37 1.83 3.89 12.57
C HIS A 37 2.57 5.11 13.14
N GLY A 38 3.18 4.93 14.32
CA GLY A 38 3.98 5.96 14.99
C GLY A 38 5.42 6.05 14.48
N LEU A 39 6.17 7.04 14.98
CA LEU A 39 7.59 7.23 14.65
C LEU A 39 8.43 6.02 15.08
N GLY A 40 9.25 5.49 14.16
CA GLY A 40 10.13 4.35 14.42
C GLY A 40 9.49 2.97 14.22
N ASP A 41 8.22 2.94 13.83
CA ASP A 41 7.49 1.71 13.48
C ASP A 41 7.39 1.52 11.95
N THR A 42 6.79 0.41 11.51
CA THR A 42 6.48 0.14 10.10
C THR A 42 5.05 -0.32 9.90
N GLY A 43 4.54 -0.21 8.67
CA GLY A 43 3.25 -0.78 8.31
C GLY A 43 3.20 -2.31 8.49
N GLU A 44 4.33 -3.00 8.34
CA GLU A 44 4.46 -4.44 8.58
C GLU A 44 4.24 -4.81 10.05
N GLY A 45 4.84 -4.06 11.00
CA GLY A 45 4.70 -4.32 12.43
C GLY A 45 3.26 -4.29 12.92
N TRP A 46 2.42 -3.44 12.31
CA TRP A 46 1.00 -3.30 12.66
C TRP A 46 0.05 -4.18 11.85
N ALA A 47 0.46 -4.61 10.65
CA ALA A 47 -0.42 -5.34 9.75
C ALA A 47 -0.90 -6.66 10.37
N ASP A 48 0.00 -7.41 11.01
CA ASP A 48 -0.31 -8.70 11.63
C ASP A 48 -1.24 -8.55 12.85
N GLU A 49 -0.98 -7.56 13.71
CA GLU A 49 -1.81 -7.30 14.90
C GLU A 49 -3.24 -6.91 14.50
N ILE A 50 -3.38 -6.02 13.51
CA ILE A 50 -4.69 -5.55 13.08
C ILE A 50 -5.40 -6.63 12.25
N ALA A 51 -4.67 -7.44 11.47
CA ALA A 51 -5.24 -8.58 10.75
C ALA A 51 -5.90 -9.59 11.69
N ALA A 52 -5.33 -9.81 12.88
CA ALA A 52 -5.87 -10.73 13.87
C ALA A 52 -7.22 -10.29 14.45
N ILE A 53 -7.52 -8.98 14.44
CA ILE A 53 -8.75 -8.42 15.05
C ILE A 53 -9.72 -7.82 14.03
N LYS A 54 -9.32 -7.60 12.78
CA LYS A 54 -10.20 -6.97 11.77
C LYS A 54 -11.40 -7.87 11.45
N PRO A 55 -12.60 -7.30 11.23
CA PRO A 55 -13.73 -8.07 10.71
C PRO A 55 -13.42 -8.71 9.34
N PRO A 56 -14.01 -9.87 9.01
CA PRO A 56 -13.72 -10.59 7.77
C PRO A 56 -14.13 -9.84 6.48
N HIS A 57 -15.08 -8.90 6.57
CA HIS A 57 -15.52 -8.05 5.46
C HIS A 57 -14.68 -6.77 5.28
N THR A 58 -13.62 -6.60 6.09
CA THR A 58 -12.80 -5.40 6.14
C THR A 58 -11.47 -5.58 5.43
N LYS A 59 -11.15 -4.67 4.51
CA LYS A 59 -9.80 -4.51 3.94
C LYS A 59 -8.93 -3.73 4.93
N LEU A 60 -7.66 -4.10 5.07
CA LEU A 60 -6.68 -3.37 5.85
C LEU A 60 -5.59 -2.79 4.94
N ILE A 61 -5.20 -1.55 5.21
CA ILE A 61 -4.08 -0.85 4.57
C ILE A 61 -3.19 -0.26 5.67
N CYS A 62 -1.93 -0.65 5.69
CA CYS A 62 -0.90 -0.16 6.60
C CYS A 62 0.26 0.42 5.77
N PRO A 63 0.22 1.71 5.41
CA PRO A 63 1.35 2.36 4.75
C PRO A 63 2.53 2.49 5.71
N THR A 64 3.74 2.44 5.16
CA THR A 64 4.94 2.98 5.80
C THR A 64 5.25 4.32 5.15
N ALA A 65 5.80 5.27 5.90
CA ALA A 65 6.21 6.60 5.43
C ALA A 65 7.68 6.90 5.83
#